data_AF-A0ABD8B5R4-F1
#
_entry.id   AF-A0ABD8B5R4-F1
#
_cell.length_a   1.000
_cell.length_b   1.000
_cell.length_c   1.000
_cell.angle_alpha   90.00
_cell.angle_beta   90.00
_cell.angle_gamma   90.00
#
_symmetry.space_group_name_H-M   'P 1'
#
loop_
_entity.id
_entity.type
_entity.pdbx_description
1 polymer ?
#
loop_
_entity_poly.entity_id
_entity_poly.type
_entity_poly.pdbx_seq_one_letter_code
_entity_poly.pdbx_strand_id
1 'polypeptide(L)'
;MDAYGSPDMLTDADRYARATGDHAFRPGQYRRHVTPGDWHIDDACASPRTWAGEQALDIDLAHGLAPDANVLYVGANSCLDNDLMDAESYIIDGRRADVISNSWAEIIHSSPGHLTPTLVAAWNLLFEQSAAEGIGVYFAAGDCGDSSPEAAQTGVNCDPKTIRAQADFPSGSPWVTSVGGTTLALDRHGDYAWETSMGDGLSVLTDKGRAWGPVPGVFAFGGGGGASDFPQPWYQRGRVPGGTAHRTTPDVALEGDGALPVLVGLTDAGAYHLVGFGGTSAAAPAFAAVQADAQQASGHRLGFANPLLYALARSRAHVFHDVTDRPANAGAQPLTVVRDEGPAVDTSTGAQRYLLYTLGHDFGLHARRGYDDATGLGSPDTGYLRWFQHTKGTLK
;
A
#
# COMPACT_ATOMS: atom_id res chain seq x y z
N MET A 1 -11.33 -0.59 0.46
CA MET A 1 -12.59 0.18 0.25
C MET A 1 -12.18 1.25 -0.72
N ASP A 2 -12.93 1.41 -1.81
CA ASP A 2 -12.54 2.30 -2.91
C ASP A 2 -13.74 3.08 -3.44
N ALA A 3 -13.49 3.97 -4.40
CA ALA A 3 -14.56 4.57 -5.19
C ALA A 3 -15.21 3.54 -6.12
N TYR A 4 -16.53 3.59 -6.22
CA TYR A 4 -17.35 2.73 -7.08
C TYR A 4 -17.23 1.24 -6.76
N GLY A 5 -17.59 0.36 -7.69
CA GLY A 5 -17.37 -1.07 -7.51
C GLY A 5 -17.60 -1.88 -8.78
N SER A 6 -16.55 -2.59 -9.18
CA SER A 6 -16.56 -3.45 -10.36
C SER A 6 -17.61 -4.55 -10.22
N PRO A 7 -18.43 -4.78 -11.26
CA PRO A 7 -19.39 -5.87 -11.26
C PRO A 7 -18.70 -7.26 -11.29
N ASP A 8 -17.47 -7.34 -11.80
CA ASP A 8 -16.76 -8.58 -12.08
C ASP A 8 -15.85 -9.05 -10.94
N MET A 9 -15.60 -8.20 -9.94
CA MET A 9 -14.63 -8.40 -8.85
C MET A 9 -14.65 -9.79 -8.20
N LEU A 10 -15.82 -10.32 -7.82
CA LEU A 10 -15.93 -11.66 -7.25
C LEU A 10 -15.55 -12.76 -8.26
N THR A 11 -15.97 -12.60 -9.51
CA THR A 11 -15.68 -13.59 -10.56
C THR A 11 -14.20 -13.56 -10.91
N ASP A 12 -13.60 -12.39 -10.93
CA ASP A 12 -12.17 -12.19 -11.20
C ASP A 12 -11.32 -12.79 -10.08
N ALA A 13 -11.64 -12.49 -8.81
CA ALA A 13 -10.96 -13.06 -7.65
C ALA A 13 -11.07 -14.58 -7.57
N ASP A 14 -12.25 -15.15 -7.87
CA ASP A 14 -12.43 -16.60 -7.91
C ASP A 14 -11.64 -17.28 -9.05
N ARG A 15 -11.43 -16.59 -10.17
CA ARG A 15 -10.59 -17.07 -11.27
C ARG A 15 -9.10 -16.95 -10.94
N TYR A 16 -8.71 -15.82 -10.35
CA TYR A 16 -7.36 -15.56 -9.87
C TYR A 16 -6.92 -16.63 -8.87
N ALA A 17 -7.71 -16.83 -7.80
CA ALA A 17 -7.42 -17.83 -6.78
C ALA A 17 -7.20 -19.23 -7.39
N ARG A 18 -8.06 -19.67 -8.33
CA ARG A 18 -7.87 -20.96 -9.00
C ARG A 18 -6.62 -21.01 -9.89
N ALA A 19 -6.26 -19.90 -10.52
CA ALA A 19 -5.10 -19.79 -11.39
C ALA A 19 -3.79 -19.80 -10.58
N THR A 20 -3.79 -19.25 -9.37
CA THR A 20 -2.62 -19.22 -8.46
C THR A 20 -2.52 -20.44 -7.54
N GLY A 21 -3.55 -21.28 -7.50
CA GLY A 21 -3.57 -22.52 -6.72
C GLY A 21 -4.32 -22.43 -5.39
N ASP A 22 -4.93 -21.30 -5.10
CA ASP A 22 -5.80 -21.06 -3.95
C ASP A 22 -7.25 -21.50 -4.19
N HIS A 23 -8.04 -21.41 -3.12
CA HIS A 23 -9.47 -21.67 -3.15
C HIS A 23 -10.24 -20.39 -3.44
N ALA A 24 -11.20 -20.48 -4.37
CA ALA A 24 -12.22 -19.46 -4.57
C ALA A 24 -13.02 -19.19 -3.27
N PHE A 25 -13.67 -18.02 -3.21
CA PHE A 25 -14.51 -17.66 -2.07
C PHE A 25 -15.60 -18.70 -1.82
N ARG A 26 -15.79 -19.07 -0.54
CA ARG A 26 -16.92 -19.90 -0.12
C ARG A 26 -18.23 -19.11 -0.21
N PRO A 27 -19.38 -19.80 -0.34
CA PRO A 27 -20.69 -19.13 -0.29
C PRO A 27 -20.84 -18.26 0.96
N GLY A 28 -21.07 -16.95 0.77
CA GLY A 28 -21.26 -15.96 1.84
C GLY A 28 -19.97 -15.36 2.42
N GLN A 29 -18.80 -15.83 2.01
CA GLN A 29 -17.50 -15.32 2.47
C GLN A 29 -17.21 -13.93 1.91
N TYR A 30 -17.54 -13.71 0.63
CA TYR A 30 -17.49 -12.39 -0.02
C TYR A 30 -18.86 -11.71 0.01
N ARG A 31 -18.87 -10.44 0.41
CA ARG A 31 -20.03 -9.54 0.34
C ARG A 31 -19.59 -8.21 -0.26
N ARG A 32 -20.55 -7.47 -0.83
CA ARG A 32 -20.30 -6.10 -1.30
C ARG A 32 -21.41 -5.14 -0.87
N HIS A 33 -21.04 -3.90 -0.60
CA HIS A 33 -21.94 -2.76 -0.46
C HIS A 33 -21.58 -1.71 -1.52
N VAL A 34 -22.39 -1.63 -2.57
CA VAL A 34 -22.21 -0.70 -3.69
C VAL A 34 -23.58 -0.21 -4.16
N THR A 35 -23.68 1.05 -4.56
CA THR A 35 -24.93 1.70 -5.00
C THR A 35 -24.77 2.36 -6.37
N PRO A 36 -24.69 1.57 -7.48
CA PRO A 36 -24.43 2.13 -8.81
C PRO A 36 -25.45 3.18 -9.31
N GLY A 37 -26.68 3.14 -8.79
CA GLY A 37 -27.70 4.14 -9.10
C GLY A 37 -27.44 5.51 -8.48
N ASP A 38 -26.58 5.58 -7.46
CA ASP A 38 -26.26 6.78 -6.69
C ASP A 38 -24.84 7.29 -6.99
N TRP A 39 -24.14 6.72 -7.98
CA TRP A 39 -22.78 7.14 -8.34
C TRP A 39 -22.74 8.57 -8.86
N HIS A 40 -21.88 9.39 -8.27
CA HIS A 40 -21.53 10.71 -8.75
C HIS A 40 -20.31 10.57 -9.68
N ILE A 41 -20.54 10.81 -10.98
CA ILE A 41 -19.51 10.71 -12.02
C ILE A 41 -19.33 12.10 -12.62
N ASP A 42 -18.21 12.73 -12.30
CA ASP A 42 -17.79 14.02 -12.83
C ASP A 42 -16.30 13.99 -13.22
N ASP A 43 -15.78 15.10 -13.75
CA ASP A 43 -14.39 15.19 -14.20
C ASP A 43 -13.36 15.23 -13.05
N ALA A 44 -13.80 15.40 -11.79
CA ALA A 44 -12.90 15.35 -10.64
C ALA A 44 -12.54 13.90 -10.28
N CYS A 45 -13.39 12.94 -10.64
CA CYS A 45 -13.14 11.53 -10.45
C CYS A 45 -12.90 10.79 -11.76
N ALA A 46 -11.88 9.92 -11.75
CA ALA A 46 -11.68 9.01 -12.86
C ALA A 46 -12.91 8.09 -13.01
N SER A 47 -13.27 7.75 -14.26
CA SER A 47 -14.49 6.98 -14.53
C SER A 47 -14.51 5.65 -13.75
N PRO A 48 -15.69 5.11 -13.37
CA PRO A 48 -15.77 3.90 -12.54
C PRO A 48 -14.96 2.70 -13.04
N ARG A 49 -14.79 2.57 -14.37
CA ARG A 49 -13.99 1.48 -14.94
C ARG A 49 -12.50 1.58 -14.58
N THR A 50 -11.96 2.79 -14.45
CA THR A 50 -10.53 3.00 -14.15
C THR A 50 -10.14 2.52 -12.75
N TRP A 51 -11.10 2.43 -11.83
CA TRP A 51 -10.92 1.90 -10.49
C TRP A 51 -10.93 0.37 -10.43
N ALA A 52 -11.36 -0.33 -11.50
CA ALA A 52 -11.53 -1.78 -11.45
C ALA A 52 -10.21 -2.54 -11.19
N GLY A 53 -9.09 -2.01 -11.67
CA GLY A 53 -7.76 -2.59 -11.40
C GLY A 53 -7.38 -2.52 -9.93
N GLU A 54 -7.57 -1.35 -9.31
CA GLU A 54 -7.34 -1.12 -7.88
C GLU A 54 -8.22 -2.04 -7.01
N GLN A 55 -9.51 -2.10 -7.32
CA GLN A 55 -10.46 -2.93 -6.59
C GLN A 55 -10.14 -4.43 -6.71
N ALA A 56 -9.67 -4.86 -7.88
CA ALA A 56 -9.24 -6.25 -8.09
C ALA A 56 -7.97 -6.54 -7.29
N LEU A 57 -6.99 -5.64 -7.32
CA LEU A 57 -5.75 -5.73 -6.54
C LEU A 57 -6.06 -5.89 -5.04
N ASP A 58 -6.89 -5.00 -4.49
CA ASP A 58 -7.29 -5.01 -3.09
C ASP A 58 -7.90 -6.36 -2.67
N ILE A 59 -8.82 -6.90 -3.47
CA ILE A 59 -9.51 -8.15 -3.16
C ILE A 59 -8.60 -9.36 -3.34
N ASP A 60 -7.81 -9.41 -4.41
CA ASP A 60 -6.91 -10.54 -4.70
C ASP A 60 -5.82 -10.67 -3.64
N LEU A 61 -5.25 -9.55 -3.17
CA LEU A 61 -4.24 -9.55 -2.12
C LEU A 61 -4.85 -9.88 -0.75
N ALA A 62 -6.01 -9.31 -0.43
CA ALA A 62 -6.69 -9.59 0.82
C ALA A 62 -7.11 -11.08 0.93
N HIS A 63 -7.69 -11.64 -0.14
CA HIS A 63 -8.13 -13.04 -0.16
C HIS A 63 -6.97 -14.02 -0.32
N GLY A 64 -5.98 -13.70 -1.16
CA GLY A 64 -4.82 -14.57 -1.39
C GLY A 64 -4.00 -14.79 -0.13
N LEU A 65 -3.81 -13.75 0.68
CA LEU A 65 -3.02 -13.84 1.92
C LEU A 65 -3.84 -14.29 3.14
N ALA A 66 -5.15 -14.02 3.17
CA ALA A 66 -6.04 -14.49 4.23
C ALA A 66 -7.27 -15.24 3.64
N PRO A 67 -7.07 -16.44 3.04
CA PRO A 67 -8.10 -17.13 2.24
C PRO A 67 -9.32 -17.60 3.04
N ASP A 68 -9.24 -17.60 4.36
CA ASP A 68 -10.33 -17.93 5.27
C ASP A 68 -11.07 -16.73 5.84
N ALA A 69 -10.59 -15.50 5.60
CA ALA A 69 -11.25 -14.28 6.06
C ALA A 69 -12.58 -14.06 5.34
N ASN A 70 -13.55 -13.45 6.03
CA ASN A 70 -14.74 -12.92 5.36
C ASN A 70 -14.40 -11.53 4.81
N VAL A 71 -14.65 -11.31 3.53
CA VAL A 71 -14.31 -10.06 2.84
C VAL A 71 -15.59 -9.28 2.53
N LEU A 72 -15.61 -8.02 2.94
CA LEU A 72 -16.65 -7.05 2.60
C LEU A 72 -16.01 -5.96 1.75
N TYR A 73 -16.34 -5.92 0.46
CA TYR A 73 -16.03 -4.75 -0.37
C TYR A 73 -17.07 -3.65 -0.10
N VAL A 74 -16.60 -2.42 0.10
CA VAL A 74 -17.46 -1.23 0.18
C VAL A 74 -16.98 -0.26 -0.87
N GLY A 75 -17.91 0.23 -1.68
CA GLY A 75 -17.65 1.17 -2.76
C GLY A 75 -18.31 2.51 -2.48
N ALA A 76 -17.53 3.58 -2.38
CA ALA A 76 -18.03 4.94 -2.31
C ALA A 76 -18.73 5.36 -3.62
N ASN A 77 -19.61 6.35 -3.54
CA ASN A 77 -20.34 6.83 -4.73
C ASN A 77 -19.50 7.74 -5.64
N SER A 78 -18.32 8.17 -5.19
CA SER A 78 -17.28 8.82 -5.97
C SER A 78 -15.92 8.70 -5.26
N CYS A 79 -14.88 9.28 -5.85
CA CYS A 79 -13.57 9.44 -5.25
C CYS A 79 -13.45 10.68 -4.33
N LEU A 80 -14.54 11.43 -4.13
CA LEU A 80 -14.54 12.65 -3.34
C LEU A 80 -14.70 12.33 -1.85
N ASP A 81 -14.10 13.17 -1.00
CA ASP A 81 -14.08 13.01 0.45
C ASP A 81 -15.42 12.66 1.09
N ASN A 82 -16.51 13.33 0.71
CA ASN A 82 -17.80 13.07 1.33
C ASN A 82 -18.28 11.64 1.07
N ASP A 83 -18.14 11.15 -0.16
CA ASP A 83 -18.59 9.81 -0.52
C ASP A 83 -17.66 8.73 0.05
N LEU A 84 -16.34 9.00 0.10
CA LEU A 84 -15.36 8.13 0.76
C LEU A 84 -15.60 8.08 2.27
N MET A 85 -15.88 9.21 2.91
CA MET A 85 -16.15 9.28 4.35
C MET A 85 -17.46 8.60 4.71
N ASP A 86 -18.48 8.71 3.86
CA ASP A 86 -19.74 7.99 4.02
C ASP A 86 -19.54 6.47 3.92
N ALA A 87 -18.72 6.01 2.97
CA ALA A 87 -18.37 4.60 2.83
C ALA A 87 -17.56 4.07 4.04
N GLU A 88 -16.59 4.84 4.54
CA GLU A 88 -15.79 4.48 5.71
C GLU A 88 -16.67 4.45 6.97
N SER A 89 -17.52 5.46 7.15
CA SER A 89 -18.48 5.55 8.27
C SER A 89 -19.49 4.41 8.25
N TYR A 90 -19.97 3.99 7.07
CA TYR A 90 -20.84 2.81 6.93
C TYR A 90 -20.22 1.54 7.52
N ILE A 91 -18.90 1.38 7.38
CA ILE A 91 -18.16 0.25 7.96
C ILE A 91 -18.01 0.44 9.46
N ILE A 92 -17.52 1.60 9.90
CA ILE A 92 -17.18 1.91 11.30
C ILE A 92 -18.43 1.93 12.19
N ASP A 93 -19.42 2.77 11.87
CA ASP A 93 -20.66 2.91 12.65
C ASP A 93 -21.46 1.60 12.71
N GLY A 94 -21.41 0.84 11.60
CA GLY A 94 -22.06 -0.45 11.50
C GLY A 94 -21.26 -1.60 12.10
N ARG A 95 -20.02 -1.37 12.55
CA ARG A 95 -19.05 -2.39 13.00
C ARG A 95 -18.97 -3.59 12.05
N ARG A 96 -18.90 -3.30 10.75
CA ARG A 96 -19.08 -4.29 9.68
C ARG A 96 -17.81 -5.09 9.36
N ALA A 97 -16.67 -4.59 9.80
CA ALA A 97 -15.37 -5.23 9.65
C ALA A 97 -14.51 -5.01 10.90
N ASP A 98 -13.53 -5.88 11.09
CA ASP A 98 -12.52 -5.77 12.16
C ASP A 98 -11.23 -5.09 11.67
N VAL A 99 -11.04 -5.08 10.35
CA VAL A 99 -9.92 -4.55 9.58
C VAL A 99 -10.47 -3.86 8.35
N ILE A 100 -9.97 -2.65 8.06
CA ILE A 100 -10.30 -1.88 6.86
C ILE A 100 -9.00 -1.57 6.13
N SER A 101 -8.88 -2.01 4.87
CA SER A 101 -7.81 -1.60 3.96
C SER A 101 -8.32 -0.51 3.02
N ASN A 102 -7.49 0.49 2.80
CA ASN A 102 -7.74 1.61 1.91
C ASN A 102 -6.50 1.90 1.05
N SER A 103 -6.70 1.93 -0.26
CA SER A 103 -5.64 2.08 -1.25
C SER A 103 -5.86 3.34 -2.12
N TRP A 104 -6.21 4.43 -1.43
CA TRP A 104 -6.41 5.76 -2.01
C TRP A 104 -5.87 6.81 -1.04
N ALA A 105 -5.41 7.92 -1.60
CA ALA A 105 -4.87 9.03 -0.85
C ALA A 105 -4.89 10.33 -1.67
N GLU A 106 -4.58 11.43 -1.01
CA GLU A 106 -4.33 12.72 -1.63
C GLU A 106 -3.29 13.51 -0.84
N ILE A 107 -2.81 14.60 -1.44
CA ILE A 107 -1.89 15.54 -0.80
C ILE A 107 -2.64 16.64 -0.05
N ILE A 108 -2.21 16.96 1.17
CA ILE A 108 -2.79 18.08 1.92
C ILE A 108 -2.35 19.39 1.26
N HIS A 109 -1.04 19.62 1.14
CA HIS A 109 -0.37 20.85 0.64
C HIS A 109 -0.27 20.88 -0.88
N SER A 110 -1.24 21.52 -1.55
CA SER A 110 -1.28 21.67 -3.01
C SER A 110 -1.49 23.12 -3.48
N SER A 111 -1.56 23.35 -4.80
CA SER A 111 -1.93 24.65 -5.41
C SER A 111 -2.50 24.47 -6.83
N PRO A 112 -3.62 25.15 -7.20
CA PRO A 112 -4.46 26.01 -6.38
C PRO A 112 -5.49 25.17 -5.59
N GLY A 113 -5.18 24.79 -4.36
CA GLY A 113 -6.03 23.93 -3.54
C GLY A 113 -5.29 23.51 -2.28
N HIS A 114 -5.99 23.20 -1.21
CA HIS A 114 -5.39 22.63 0.00
C HIS A 114 -6.49 21.88 0.72
N LEU A 115 -6.20 20.69 1.25
CA LEU A 115 -7.15 20.05 2.15
C LEU A 115 -7.43 20.98 3.33
N THR A 116 -8.70 21.26 3.58
CA THR A 116 -9.04 22.20 4.65
C THR A 116 -8.73 21.57 6.01
N PRO A 117 -8.23 22.33 7.00
CA PRO A 117 -8.01 21.80 8.34
C PRO A 117 -9.26 21.16 8.97
N THR A 118 -10.45 21.66 8.61
CA THR A 118 -11.73 21.09 9.05
C THR A 118 -11.97 19.70 8.49
N LEU A 119 -11.69 19.48 7.20
CA LEU A 119 -11.85 18.17 6.55
C LEU A 119 -10.86 17.16 7.12
N VAL A 120 -9.59 17.56 7.26
CA VAL A 120 -8.55 16.73 7.90
C VAL A 120 -8.95 16.35 9.33
N ALA A 121 -9.51 17.30 10.10
CA ALA A 121 -9.99 17.03 11.45
C ALA A 121 -11.20 16.08 11.49
N ALA A 122 -12.11 16.17 10.52
CA ALA A 122 -13.29 15.30 10.43
C ALA A 122 -12.89 13.85 10.15
N TRP A 123 -12.03 13.62 9.15
CA TRP A 123 -11.44 12.31 8.88
C TRP A 123 -10.69 11.76 10.09
N ASN A 124 -9.85 12.59 10.73
CA ASN A 124 -9.10 12.16 11.90
C ASN A 124 -10.03 11.76 13.07
N LEU A 125 -11.15 12.44 13.26
CA LEU A 125 -12.16 12.07 14.27
C LEU A 125 -12.81 10.71 13.95
N LEU A 126 -13.07 10.41 12.68
CA LEU A 126 -13.58 9.11 12.26
C LEU A 126 -12.58 7.98 12.56
N PHE A 127 -11.29 8.21 12.34
CA PHE A 127 -10.25 7.23 12.69
C PHE A 127 -10.06 7.08 14.21
N GLU A 128 -10.22 8.16 14.98
CA GLU A 128 -10.28 8.09 16.46
C GLU A 128 -11.43 7.22 16.94
N GLN A 129 -12.61 7.35 16.32
CA GLN A 129 -13.76 6.49 16.58
C GLN A 129 -13.41 5.03 16.24
N SER A 130 -12.87 4.75 15.05
CA SER A 130 -12.46 3.39 14.67
C SER A 130 -11.53 2.75 15.70
N ALA A 131 -10.50 3.49 16.13
CA ALA A 131 -9.55 3.04 17.14
C ALA A 131 -10.24 2.73 18.48
N ALA A 132 -11.18 3.58 18.92
CA ALA A 132 -11.96 3.37 20.14
C ALA A 132 -12.94 2.20 20.04
N GLU A 133 -13.44 1.90 18.84
CA GLU A 133 -14.38 0.80 18.58
C GLU A 133 -13.68 -0.56 18.37
N GLY A 134 -12.34 -0.56 18.32
CA GLY A 134 -11.52 -1.75 18.15
C GLY A 134 -11.47 -2.24 16.70
N ILE A 135 -11.55 -1.32 15.73
CA ILE A 135 -11.44 -1.57 14.29
C ILE A 135 -10.09 -1.04 13.82
N GLY A 136 -9.30 -1.89 13.17
CA GLY A 136 -8.02 -1.50 12.59
C GLY A 136 -8.20 -0.88 11.21
N VAL A 137 -7.60 0.29 10.96
CA VAL A 137 -7.63 0.98 9.67
C VAL A 137 -6.22 1.06 9.12
N TYR A 138 -6.05 0.65 7.86
CA TYR A 138 -4.77 0.53 7.17
C TYR A 138 -4.85 1.30 5.86
N PHE A 139 -3.89 2.19 5.64
CA PHE A 139 -3.82 3.02 4.44
C PHE A 139 -2.49 2.82 3.73
N ALA A 140 -2.55 2.69 2.41
CA ALA A 140 -1.40 2.85 1.52
C ALA A 140 -0.66 4.17 1.85
N ALA A 141 0.68 4.16 1.85
CA ALA A 141 1.49 5.33 2.20
C ALA A 141 1.65 6.35 1.06
N GLY A 142 1.30 5.97 -0.18
CA GLY A 142 1.49 6.75 -1.39
C GLY A 142 2.61 6.19 -2.27
N ASP A 143 2.58 6.52 -3.55
CA ASP A 143 3.49 5.95 -4.56
C ASP A 143 4.50 6.99 -5.12
N CYS A 144 4.58 8.16 -4.48
CA CYS A 144 5.33 9.34 -4.92
C CYS A 144 6.52 9.68 -3.99
N GLY A 145 7.08 8.71 -3.28
CA GLY A 145 8.15 8.97 -2.31
C GLY A 145 7.71 9.96 -1.23
N ASP A 146 8.43 11.06 -1.03
CA ASP A 146 8.06 12.11 -0.07
C ASP A 146 7.00 13.12 -0.56
N SER A 147 6.38 12.87 -1.72
CA SER A 147 5.37 13.72 -2.36
C SER A 147 5.82 15.18 -2.54
N SER A 148 7.14 15.42 -2.67
CA SER A 148 7.71 16.75 -2.92
C SER A 148 7.49 17.25 -4.35
N PRO A 149 7.57 18.58 -4.58
CA PRO A 149 7.57 19.14 -5.94
C PRO A 149 8.69 18.56 -6.81
N GLU A 150 9.81 18.18 -6.21
CA GLU A 150 10.92 17.54 -6.89
C GLU A 150 10.63 16.08 -7.28
N ALA A 151 10.01 15.28 -6.41
CA ALA A 151 9.54 13.94 -6.76
C ALA A 151 8.50 14.00 -7.90
N ALA A 152 7.56 14.94 -7.80
CA ALA A 152 6.47 15.11 -8.75
C ALA A 152 6.88 15.63 -10.14
N GLN A 153 8.14 16.06 -10.33
CA GLN A 153 8.64 16.43 -11.65
C GLN A 153 8.77 15.24 -12.60
N THR A 154 9.03 14.04 -12.08
CA THR A 154 9.26 12.84 -12.91
C THR A 154 8.48 11.61 -12.48
N GLY A 155 8.03 11.54 -11.22
CA GLY A 155 7.26 10.40 -10.73
C GLY A 155 5.94 10.23 -11.48
N VAL A 156 5.62 8.98 -11.82
CA VAL A 156 4.51 8.63 -12.73
C VAL A 156 3.14 8.85 -12.08
N ASN A 157 3.03 8.57 -10.78
CA ASN A 157 1.78 8.67 -10.00
C ASN A 157 1.78 9.84 -9.01
N CYS A 158 2.60 10.85 -9.27
CA CYS A 158 2.72 12.01 -8.40
C CYS A 158 1.73 13.13 -8.76
N ASP A 159 1.13 13.77 -7.76
CA ASP A 159 0.34 14.99 -7.98
C ASP A 159 1.28 16.20 -8.19
N PRO A 160 1.34 16.79 -9.40
CA PRO A 160 2.23 17.91 -9.70
C PRO A 160 1.82 19.22 -9.01
N LYS A 161 0.67 19.26 -8.32
CA LYS A 161 0.21 20.43 -7.56
C LYS A 161 0.81 20.50 -6.17
N THR A 162 1.54 19.47 -5.72
CA THR A 162 2.24 19.53 -4.43
C THR A 162 3.15 20.75 -4.34
N ILE A 163 3.21 21.36 -3.16
CA ILE A 163 4.03 22.57 -2.92
C ILE A 163 5.16 22.33 -1.91
N ARG A 164 5.22 21.14 -1.30
CA ARG A 164 6.27 20.73 -0.34
C ARG A 164 6.25 19.22 -0.13
N ALA A 165 7.36 18.67 0.36
CA ALA A 165 7.40 17.30 0.88
C ALA A 165 6.37 17.13 2.02
N GLN A 166 5.65 16.01 1.99
CA GLN A 166 4.56 15.72 2.92
C GLN A 166 4.23 14.22 2.89
N ALA A 167 3.78 13.68 4.02
CA ALA A 167 3.06 12.42 4.00
C ALA A 167 1.68 12.61 3.35
N ASP A 168 1.25 11.62 2.57
CA ASP A 168 -0.09 11.58 1.99
C ASP A 168 -1.17 11.42 3.07
N PHE A 169 -2.38 11.89 2.78
CA PHE A 169 -3.55 11.79 3.64
C PHE A 169 -4.61 10.91 2.98
N PRO A 170 -5.32 10.02 3.71
CA PRO A 170 -5.35 9.86 5.18
C PRO A 170 -4.18 9.16 5.87
N SER A 171 -3.25 8.55 5.14
CA SER A 171 -2.14 7.73 5.68
C SER A 171 -1.35 8.42 6.81
N GLY A 172 -1.16 9.74 6.70
CA GLY A 172 -0.52 10.60 7.69
C GLY A 172 -1.26 10.75 9.03
N SER A 173 -2.51 10.30 9.17
CA SER A 173 -3.22 10.34 10.47
C SER A 173 -2.49 9.46 11.51
N PRO A 174 -2.40 9.89 12.79
CA PRO A 174 -1.83 9.09 13.86
C PRO A 174 -2.76 7.96 14.36
N TRP A 175 -3.96 7.80 13.78
CA TRP A 175 -4.96 6.80 14.18
C TRP A 175 -5.20 5.72 13.13
N VAL A 176 -4.48 5.76 12.02
CA VAL A 176 -4.42 4.70 11.02
C VAL A 176 -3.02 4.09 11.01
N THR A 177 -2.92 2.87 10.50
CA THR A 177 -1.63 2.25 10.23
C THR A 177 -1.23 2.58 8.79
N SER A 178 -0.14 3.31 8.60
CA SER A 178 0.38 3.63 7.28
C SER A 178 1.26 2.48 6.78
N VAL A 179 1.01 2.00 5.56
CA VAL A 179 1.68 0.85 4.97
C VAL A 179 2.43 1.28 3.72
N GLY A 180 3.76 1.30 3.82
CA GLY A 180 4.65 1.63 2.71
C GLY A 180 4.98 0.44 1.83
N GLY A 181 5.77 0.71 0.79
CA GLY A 181 6.15 -0.27 -0.22
C GLY A 181 7.59 -0.77 -0.04
N THR A 182 7.80 -2.06 -0.22
CA THR A 182 9.11 -2.69 -0.40
C THR A 182 9.19 -3.32 -1.79
N THR A 183 10.43 -3.54 -2.23
CA THR A 183 10.76 -4.51 -3.28
C THR A 183 11.26 -5.79 -2.62
N LEU A 184 10.58 -6.91 -2.87
CA LEU A 184 10.84 -8.23 -2.29
C LEU A 184 11.55 -9.12 -3.30
N ALA A 185 12.71 -9.63 -2.89
CA ALA A 185 13.36 -10.71 -3.58
C ALA A 185 13.12 -12.04 -2.87
N LEU A 186 12.76 -13.04 -3.68
CA LEU A 186 12.69 -14.43 -3.26
C LEU A 186 13.93 -15.19 -3.74
N ASP A 187 14.31 -16.22 -3.01
CA ASP A 187 15.33 -17.15 -3.47
C ASP A 187 14.75 -18.18 -4.45
N ARG A 188 15.59 -19.11 -4.93
CA ARG A 188 15.17 -20.15 -5.88
C ARG A 188 14.15 -21.16 -5.34
N HIS A 189 13.89 -21.15 -4.04
CA HIS A 189 12.90 -21.99 -3.36
C HIS A 189 11.57 -21.26 -3.14
N GLY A 190 11.53 -19.95 -3.41
CA GLY A 190 10.39 -19.10 -3.08
C GLY A 190 10.43 -18.62 -1.63
N ASP A 191 11.55 -18.81 -0.91
CA ASP A 191 11.73 -18.28 0.44
C ASP A 191 12.19 -16.81 0.39
N TYR A 192 11.94 -16.07 1.47
CA TYR A 192 12.44 -14.71 1.64
C TYR A 192 13.97 -14.64 1.44
N ALA A 193 14.45 -13.75 0.56
CA ALA A 193 15.88 -13.50 0.40
C ALA A 193 16.30 -12.15 0.99
N TRP A 194 15.65 -11.07 0.56
CA TRP A 194 15.89 -9.70 1.02
C TRP A 194 14.78 -8.76 0.56
N GLU A 195 14.71 -7.59 1.19
CA GLU A 195 13.89 -6.46 0.75
C GLU A 195 14.72 -5.17 0.67
N THR A 196 14.28 -4.26 -0.18
CA THR A 196 14.69 -2.84 -0.21
C THR A 196 13.44 -1.95 -0.20
N SER A 197 13.59 -0.65 0.07
CA SER A 197 12.51 0.31 -0.14
C SER A 197 12.00 0.28 -1.58
N MET A 198 10.69 0.41 -1.77
CA MET A 198 10.12 0.72 -3.09
C MET A 198 10.63 2.11 -3.48
N GLY A 199 11.36 2.19 -4.58
CA GLY A 199 12.10 3.39 -4.94
C GLY A 199 12.83 3.16 -6.25
N ASP A 200 12.25 3.66 -7.33
CA ASP A 200 12.54 3.18 -8.68
C ASP A 200 13.08 4.26 -9.59
N GLY A 201 14.33 4.06 -10.04
CA GLY A 201 14.91 4.81 -11.15
C GLY A 201 14.67 4.08 -12.47
N LEU A 202 13.81 4.59 -13.34
CA LEU A 202 13.51 4.03 -14.65
C LEU A 202 14.53 4.46 -15.71
N SER A 203 15.12 3.48 -16.39
CA SER A 203 16.01 3.64 -17.53
C SER A 203 15.41 2.93 -18.75
N VAL A 204 15.27 3.64 -19.86
CA VAL A 204 14.82 3.09 -21.14
C VAL A 204 16.00 2.70 -22.02
N LEU A 205 15.80 1.78 -22.97
CA LEU A 205 16.84 1.47 -23.96
C LEU A 205 17.13 2.69 -24.84
N THR A 206 18.40 3.03 -25.02
CA THR A 206 18.82 4.12 -25.91
C THR A 206 18.58 3.75 -27.38
N ASP A 207 18.49 4.75 -28.25
CA ASP A 207 18.48 4.56 -29.70
C ASP A 207 19.59 3.61 -30.14
N LYS A 208 19.20 2.52 -30.82
CA LYS A 208 19.97 1.32 -31.21
C LYS A 208 19.85 0.10 -30.29
N GLY A 209 19.11 0.16 -29.17
CA GLY A 209 18.74 -1.00 -28.34
C GLY A 209 19.92 -1.78 -27.75
N ARG A 210 21.08 -1.13 -27.61
CA ARG A 210 22.35 -1.76 -27.17
C ARG A 210 22.85 -1.27 -25.81
N ALA A 211 22.23 -0.23 -25.28
CA ALA A 211 22.59 0.36 -23.99
C ALA A 211 21.32 0.90 -23.33
N TRP A 212 21.35 0.98 -22.01
CA TRP A 212 20.35 1.67 -21.22
C TRP A 212 20.65 3.17 -21.16
N GLY A 213 19.62 4.00 -21.01
CA GLY A 213 19.74 5.39 -20.56
C GLY A 213 20.43 5.48 -19.19
N PRO A 214 20.52 6.65 -18.54
CA PRO A 214 21.32 6.78 -17.32
C PRO A 214 20.96 5.69 -16.30
N VAL A 215 21.97 5.11 -15.66
CA VAL A 215 21.82 4.14 -14.56
C VAL A 215 22.62 4.71 -13.37
N PRO A 216 21.96 5.16 -12.28
CA PRO A 216 20.53 5.06 -12.01
C PRO A 216 19.66 5.88 -12.98
N GLY A 217 18.43 5.39 -13.19
CA GLY A 217 17.41 6.01 -14.04
C GLY A 217 16.74 7.23 -13.43
N VAL A 218 15.70 7.71 -14.10
CA VAL A 218 14.86 8.82 -13.62
C VAL A 218 13.84 8.29 -12.62
N PHE A 219 13.63 8.99 -11.50
CA PHE A 219 12.66 8.58 -10.48
C PHE A 219 11.26 8.38 -11.10
N ALA A 220 10.67 7.20 -10.85
CA ALA A 220 9.40 6.77 -11.39
C ALA A 220 8.35 6.51 -10.29
N PHE A 221 8.71 5.75 -9.26
CA PHE A 221 7.83 5.35 -8.15
C PHE A 221 8.60 5.34 -6.83
N GLY A 222 7.92 5.57 -5.71
CA GLY A 222 8.50 5.59 -4.37
C GLY A 222 7.53 5.18 -3.28
N GLY A 223 8.00 4.58 -2.19
CA GLY A 223 7.24 3.81 -1.19
C GLY A 223 6.30 4.58 -0.27
N GLY A 224 6.23 5.90 -0.40
CA GLY A 224 5.38 6.78 0.41
C GLY A 224 5.88 6.89 1.85
N GLY A 225 5.90 8.11 2.40
CA GLY A 225 6.44 8.29 3.75
C GLY A 225 6.66 9.74 4.17
N GLY A 226 7.54 9.92 5.17
CA GLY A 226 7.92 11.24 5.66
C GLY A 226 7.03 11.79 6.77
N ALA A 227 7.21 13.06 7.11
CA ALA A 227 6.47 13.70 8.19
C ALA A 227 5.11 14.24 7.72
N SER A 228 4.06 13.95 8.50
CA SER A 228 2.74 14.54 8.34
C SER A 228 2.58 15.85 9.13
N ASP A 229 1.41 16.48 9.02
CA ASP A 229 1.07 17.67 9.81
C ASP A 229 0.70 17.36 11.27
N PHE A 230 0.42 16.10 11.60
CA PHE A 230 -0.02 15.72 12.94
C PHE A 230 1.16 15.69 13.93
N PRO A 231 0.93 16.01 15.22
CA PRO A 231 1.95 15.84 16.25
C PRO A 231 2.41 14.38 16.37
N GLN A 232 3.68 14.18 16.72
CA GLN A 232 4.23 12.85 16.91
C GLN A 232 3.45 12.09 18.02
N PRO A 233 2.83 10.95 17.68
CA PRO A 233 2.09 10.17 18.65
C PRO A 233 3.03 9.54 19.67
N TRP A 234 2.49 9.25 20.85
CA TRP A 234 3.25 8.70 21.96
C TRP A 234 3.92 7.36 21.63
N TYR A 235 3.33 6.54 20.75
CA TYR A 235 3.86 5.24 20.38
C TYR A 235 5.13 5.33 19.51
N GLN A 236 5.31 6.43 18.77
CA GLN A 236 6.49 6.74 17.94
C GLN A 236 7.65 7.38 18.71
N ARG A 237 7.43 7.85 19.94
CA ARG A 237 8.46 8.56 20.71
C ARG A 237 9.71 7.70 20.90
N GLY A 238 10.86 8.29 20.59
CA GLY A 238 12.17 7.63 20.67
C GLY A 238 12.42 6.55 19.61
N ARG A 239 11.60 6.50 18.54
CA ARG A 239 11.78 5.59 17.40
C ARG A 239 12.15 6.32 16.14
N VAL A 240 11.42 7.37 15.81
CA VAL A 240 11.68 8.19 14.62
C VAL A 240 13.05 8.87 14.75
N PRO A 241 14.00 8.62 13.82
CA PRO A 241 15.30 9.30 13.79
C PRO A 241 15.15 10.83 13.63
N GLY A 242 16.17 11.58 14.04
CA GLY A 242 16.22 13.03 13.81
C GLY A 242 15.34 13.90 14.71
N GLY A 243 14.47 13.31 15.54
CA GLY A 243 13.76 14.04 16.60
C GLY A 243 12.63 14.96 16.10
N THR A 244 12.01 14.63 14.96
CA THR A 244 10.81 15.35 14.48
C THR A 244 9.70 15.36 15.53
N ALA A 245 8.99 16.49 15.62
CA ALA A 245 7.83 16.66 16.49
C ALA A 245 6.52 16.18 15.85
N HIS A 246 6.58 15.62 14.64
CA HIS A 246 5.44 15.21 13.83
C HIS A 246 5.31 13.68 13.71
N ARG A 247 4.10 13.20 13.41
CA ARG A 247 3.84 11.80 13.03
C ARG A 247 4.57 11.52 11.73
N THR A 248 5.38 10.48 11.70
CA THR A 248 6.15 10.06 10.51
C THR A 248 5.56 8.79 9.92
N THR A 249 5.44 8.69 8.61
CA THR A 249 4.99 7.52 7.86
C THR A 249 6.18 6.87 7.12
N PRO A 250 6.07 5.60 6.72
CA PRO A 250 5.00 4.67 7.08
C PRO A 250 5.20 4.07 8.49
N ASP A 251 4.28 3.23 8.94
CA ASP A 251 4.41 2.48 10.19
C ASP A 251 5.05 1.10 9.96
N VAL A 252 4.71 0.45 8.85
CA VAL A 252 5.27 -0.81 8.35
C VAL A 252 5.35 -0.75 6.83
N ALA A 253 5.99 -1.72 6.18
CA ALA A 253 5.98 -1.82 4.72
C ALA A 253 5.96 -3.27 4.24
N LEU A 254 5.32 -3.55 3.12
CA LEU A 254 5.26 -4.86 2.46
C LEU A 254 5.51 -4.70 0.96
N GLU A 255 5.66 -5.83 0.25
CA GLU A 255 5.78 -5.85 -1.21
C GLU A 255 4.70 -5.01 -1.87
N GLY A 256 5.14 -4.09 -2.72
CA GLY A 256 4.27 -3.28 -3.54
C GLY A 256 4.99 -2.65 -4.72
N ASP A 257 6.15 -3.17 -5.13
CA ASP A 257 6.96 -2.50 -6.14
C ASP A 257 6.44 -2.78 -7.56
N GLY A 258 6.09 -1.73 -8.29
CA GLY A 258 5.66 -1.82 -9.69
C GLY A 258 6.74 -2.32 -10.65
N ALA A 259 8.03 -2.25 -10.30
CA ALA A 259 9.12 -2.87 -11.05
C ALA A 259 9.08 -4.41 -10.99
N LEU A 260 8.54 -4.97 -9.90
CA LEU A 260 8.33 -6.40 -9.68
C LEU A 260 6.87 -6.68 -9.29
N PRO A 261 5.92 -6.43 -10.20
CA PRO A 261 4.51 -6.35 -9.85
C PRO A 261 3.94 -7.67 -9.35
N VAL A 262 2.97 -7.57 -8.44
CA VAL A 262 2.09 -8.68 -8.08
C VAL A 262 1.10 -8.98 -9.21
N LEU A 263 0.69 -10.24 -9.34
CA LEU A 263 -0.33 -10.63 -10.31
C LEU A 263 -1.73 -10.36 -9.74
N VAL A 264 -2.61 -9.84 -10.59
CA VAL A 264 -4.02 -9.57 -10.29
C VAL A 264 -4.88 -10.13 -11.41
N GLY A 265 -6.00 -10.74 -11.05
CA GLY A 265 -7.05 -11.13 -11.99
C GLY A 265 -7.96 -9.97 -12.31
N LEU A 266 -8.07 -9.60 -13.59
CA LEU A 266 -8.90 -8.48 -14.01
C LEU A 266 -9.64 -8.80 -15.30
N THR A 267 -10.95 -8.59 -15.30
CA THR A 267 -11.75 -8.51 -16.52
C THR A 267 -11.74 -7.08 -17.06
N ASP A 268 -11.10 -6.87 -18.21
CA ASP A 268 -11.18 -5.62 -18.97
C ASP A 268 -11.72 -5.88 -20.39
N ALA A 269 -12.55 -4.96 -20.87
CA ALA A 269 -13.24 -5.07 -22.15
C ALA A 269 -13.96 -6.42 -22.39
N GLY A 270 -14.40 -7.09 -21.31
CA GLY A 270 -15.09 -8.38 -21.34
C GLY A 270 -14.17 -9.60 -21.44
N ALA A 271 -12.85 -9.42 -21.36
CA ALA A 271 -11.86 -10.49 -21.35
C ALA A 271 -11.10 -10.52 -20.02
N TYR A 272 -10.90 -11.71 -19.47
CA TYR A 272 -10.15 -11.92 -18.24
C TYR A 272 -8.66 -12.06 -18.52
N HIS A 273 -7.85 -11.38 -17.70
CA HIS A 273 -6.41 -11.35 -17.79
C HIS A 273 -5.77 -11.51 -16.41
N LEU A 274 -4.57 -12.08 -16.37
CA LEU A 274 -3.63 -11.88 -15.28
C LEU A 274 -2.72 -10.72 -15.67
N VAL A 275 -2.71 -9.68 -14.85
CA VAL A 275 -2.02 -8.42 -15.11
C VAL A 275 -1.18 -8.02 -13.91
N GLY A 276 -0.07 -7.34 -14.16
CA GLY A 276 0.83 -6.88 -13.11
C GLY A 276 0.36 -5.54 -12.53
N PHE A 277 0.21 -5.48 -11.22
CA PHE A 277 -0.03 -4.26 -10.44
C PHE A 277 1.03 -4.10 -9.33
N GLY A 278 1.13 -2.90 -8.78
CA GLY A 278 2.04 -2.57 -7.68
C GLY A 278 1.53 -1.32 -6.97
N GLY A 279 2.44 -0.54 -6.41
CA GLY A 279 2.15 0.54 -5.47
C GLY A 279 1.97 0.04 -4.04
N THR A 280 1.99 0.99 -3.11
CA THR A 280 1.57 0.79 -1.71
C THR A 280 0.12 0.31 -1.59
N SER A 281 -0.66 0.48 -2.66
CA SER A 281 -1.93 -0.18 -2.93
C SER A 281 -1.90 -1.71 -2.87
N ALA A 282 -0.78 -2.37 -3.19
CA ALA A 282 -0.64 -3.82 -2.98
C ALA A 282 -0.27 -4.14 -1.53
N ALA A 283 0.54 -3.28 -0.89
CA ALA A 283 1.06 -3.49 0.45
C ALA A 283 -0.02 -3.34 1.54
N ALA A 284 -0.92 -2.35 1.40
CA ALA A 284 -2.01 -2.10 2.36
C ALA A 284 -2.97 -3.30 2.55
N PRO A 285 -3.59 -3.87 1.49
CA PRO A 285 -4.45 -5.05 1.61
C PRO A 285 -3.66 -6.29 2.03
N ALA A 286 -2.40 -6.41 1.63
CA ALA A 286 -1.53 -7.48 2.10
C ALA A 286 -1.32 -7.44 3.61
N PHE A 287 -1.03 -6.25 4.17
CA PHE A 287 -0.88 -6.10 5.61
C PHE A 287 -2.21 -6.26 6.36
N ALA A 288 -3.32 -5.77 5.79
CA ALA A 288 -4.65 -6.00 6.32
C ALA A 288 -4.96 -7.50 6.44
N ALA A 289 -4.58 -8.31 5.45
CA ALA A 289 -4.69 -9.77 5.50
C ALA A 289 -3.82 -10.37 6.62
N VAL A 290 -2.55 -9.94 6.74
CA VAL A 290 -1.66 -10.35 7.85
C VAL A 290 -2.28 -10.02 9.22
N GLN A 291 -2.98 -8.89 9.34
CA GLN A 291 -3.69 -8.50 10.58
C GLN A 291 -4.94 -9.34 10.82
N ALA A 292 -5.66 -9.75 9.78
CA ALA A 292 -6.77 -10.69 9.90
C ALA A 292 -6.28 -12.06 10.40
N ASP A 293 -5.16 -12.56 9.88
CA ASP A 293 -4.52 -13.79 10.36
C ASP A 293 -3.97 -13.67 11.78
N ALA A 294 -3.39 -12.51 12.13
CA ALA A 294 -2.97 -12.24 13.51
C ALA A 294 -4.16 -12.20 14.49
N GLN A 295 -5.32 -11.67 14.06
CA GLN A 295 -6.57 -11.74 14.83
C GLN A 295 -7.05 -13.17 14.98
N GLN A 296 -7.04 -13.97 13.91
CA GLN A 296 -7.39 -15.39 13.95
C GLN A 296 -6.47 -16.15 14.92
N ALA A 297 -5.16 -15.94 14.82
CA ALA A 297 -4.14 -16.57 15.66
C ALA A 297 -4.26 -16.19 17.14
N SER A 298 -4.62 -14.93 17.43
CA SER A 298 -4.79 -14.46 18.80
C SER A 298 -6.13 -14.83 19.43
N GLY A 299 -7.16 -15.05 18.60
CA GLY A 299 -8.54 -15.23 19.03
C GLY A 299 -9.24 -13.93 19.48
N HIS A 300 -8.63 -12.77 19.21
CA HIS A 300 -9.10 -11.46 19.64
C HIS A 300 -8.95 -10.42 18.52
N ARG A 301 -9.79 -9.38 18.56
CA ARG A 301 -9.62 -8.21 17.70
C ARG A 301 -8.41 -7.42 18.14
N LEU A 302 -7.56 -7.03 17.18
CA LEU A 302 -6.38 -6.21 17.45
C LEU A 302 -6.73 -4.72 17.51
N GLY A 303 -7.73 -4.29 16.72
CA GLY A 303 -8.12 -2.89 16.62
C GLY A 303 -6.96 -2.03 16.12
N PHE A 304 -6.75 -0.88 16.77
CA PHE A 304 -5.68 0.05 16.41
C PHE A 304 -4.29 -0.54 16.68
N ALA A 305 -3.59 -0.93 15.61
CA ALA A 305 -2.37 -1.73 15.68
C ALA A 305 -1.11 -0.97 16.11
N ASN A 306 -0.98 0.33 15.78
CA ASN A 306 0.30 1.05 15.91
C ASN A 306 0.92 0.94 17.31
N PRO A 307 0.22 1.18 18.44
CA PRO A 307 0.79 0.99 19.76
C PRO A 307 1.49 -0.36 19.96
N LEU A 308 0.87 -1.45 19.49
CA LEU A 308 1.40 -2.79 19.60
C LEU A 308 2.58 -3.00 18.64
N LEU A 309 2.48 -2.57 17.38
CA LEU A 309 3.56 -2.68 16.39
C LEU A 309 4.85 -2.03 16.91
N TYR A 310 4.75 -0.78 17.39
CA TYR A 310 5.89 -0.06 17.94
C TYR A 310 6.40 -0.68 19.25
N ALA A 311 5.54 -1.30 20.06
CA ALA A 311 5.96 -2.02 21.26
C ALA A 311 6.71 -3.31 20.91
N LEU A 312 6.24 -4.07 19.92
CA LEU A 312 6.87 -5.28 19.42
C LEU A 312 8.25 -4.98 18.83
N ALA A 313 8.38 -3.89 18.08
CA ALA A 313 9.68 -3.42 17.59
C ALA A 313 10.65 -3.00 18.72
N ARG A 314 10.16 -2.72 19.95
CA ARG A 314 11.03 -2.54 21.13
C ARG A 314 11.43 -3.83 21.80
N SER A 315 10.67 -4.89 21.58
CA SER A 315 10.89 -6.18 22.21
C SER A 315 12.02 -6.96 21.52
N ARG A 316 12.45 -8.06 22.16
CA ARG A 316 13.35 -9.05 21.54
C ARG A 316 12.60 -10.10 20.72
N ALA A 317 11.37 -9.82 20.30
CA ALA A 317 10.55 -10.78 19.58
C ALA A 317 10.97 -10.94 18.10
N HIS A 318 11.76 -10.00 17.56
CA HIS A 318 12.27 -10.04 16.18
C HIS A 318 11.15 -10.35 15.17
N VAL A 319 10.10 -9.53 15.18
CA VAL A 319 8.87 -9.79 14.41
C VAL A 319 8.81 -9.02 13.09
N PHE A 320 9.83 -8.23 12.77
CA PHE A 320 9.92 -7.50 11.52
C PHE A 320 11.25 -7.79 10.84
N HIS A 321 11.22 -7.89 9.51
CA HIS A 321 12.41 -7.73 8.69
C HIS A 321 12.75 -6.25 8.62
N ASP A 322 13.94 -5.90 9.11
CA ASP A 322 14.47 -4.53 9.09
C ASP A 322 14.99 -4.22 7.68
N VAL A 323 14.25 -3.40 6.94
CA VAL A 323 14.49 -3.12 5.51
C VAL A 323 15.53 -2.02 5.38
N THR A 324 16.39 -2.11 4.36
CA THR A 324 17.38 -1.07 4.07
C THR A 324 17.51 -0.89 2.56
N ASP A 325 17.88 0.30 2.09
CA ASP A 325 18.11 0.56 0.64
C ASP A 325 19.21 -0.33 0.03
N ARG A 326 20.04 -0.96 0.87
CA ARG A 326 21.18 -1.80 0.47
C ARG A 326 21.23 -3.07 1.32
N PRO A 327 20.31 -4.02 1.10
CA PRO A 327 20.30 -5.26 1.85
C PRO A 327 21.61 -6.03 1.62
N ALA A 328 22.28 -6.42 2.70
CA ALA A 328 23.61 -7.03 2.62
C ALA A 328 23.67 -8.30 1.76
N ASN A 329 22.57 -9.07 1.75
CA ASN A 329 22.44 -10.31 0.98
C ASN A 329 22.36 -10.08 -0.53
N ALA A 330 22.02 -8.88 -0.98
CA ALA A 330 21.94 -8.53 -2.40
C ALA A 330 23.29 -8.11 -3.00
N GLY A 331 24.33 -7.95 -2.16
CA GLY A 331 25.67 -7.59 -2.58
C GLY A 331 25.92 -6.08 -2.63
N ALA A 332 27.06 -5.69 -3.20
CA ALA A 332 27.56 -4.31 -3.15
C ALA A 332 27.22 -3.46 -4.40
N GLN A 333 26.54 -4.04 -5.38
CA GLN A 333 26.17 -3.35 -6.62
C GLN A 333 24.79 -2.69 -6.47
N PRO A 334 24.50 -1.63 -7.24
CA PRO A 334 23.13 -1.12 -7.36
C PRO A 334 22.17 -2.25 -7.73
N LEU A 335 21.03 -2.30 -7.05
CA LEU A 335 19.99 -3.27 -7.34
C LEU A 335 19.27 -2.83 -8.60
N THR A 336 19.27 -3.69 -9.60
CA THR A 336 18.58 -3.39 -10.86
C THR A 336 17.84 -4.60 -11.39
N VAL A 337 16.67 -4.37 -11.96
CA VAL A 337 15.86 -5.40 -12.62
C VAL A 337 15.49 -4.97 -14.03
N VAL A 338 15.50 -5.90 -14.97
CA VAL A 338 14.94 -5.69 -16.31
C VAL A 338 13.59 -6.37 -16.37
N ARG A 339 12.55 -5.59 -16.61
CA ARG A 339 11.18 -6.07 -16.82
C ARG A 339 10.91 -6.20 -18.33
N ASP A 340 10.40 -7.36 -18.76
CA ASP A 340 9.86 -7.57 -20.11
C ASP A 340 8.35 -7.32 -20.04
N GLU A 341 7.91 -6.21 -20.61
CA GLU A 341 6.49 -5.84 -20.74
C GLU A 341 5.72 -6.76 -21.72
N GLY A 342 6.43 -7.70 -22.34
CA GLY A 342 5.87 -8.78 -23.11
C GLY A 342 5.81 -8.50 -24.61
N PRO A 343 5.49 -9.53 -25.42
CA PRO A 343 5.51 -9.44 -26.88
C PRO A 343 4.35 -8.61 -27.46
N ALA A 344 3.32 -8.29 -26.66
CA ALA A 344 2.14 -7.55 -27.11
C ALA A 344 2.34 -6.02 -27.10
N VAL A 345 3.45 -5.53 -26.54
CA VAL A 345 3.76 -4.10 -26.47
C VAL A 345 3.96 -3.53 -27.86
N ASP A 346 3.14 -2.54 -28.23
CA ASP A 346 3.27 -1.86 -29.50
C ASP A 346 4.43 -0.86 -29.49
N THR A 347 5.63 -1.37 -29.74
CA THR A 347 6.86 -0.57 -29.84
C THR A 347 6.84 0.48 -30.95
N SER A 348 5.89 0.42 -31.89
CA SER A 348 5.76 1.45 -32.94
C SER A 348 5.25 2.79 -32.40
N THR A 349 4.65 2.78 -31.22
CA THR A 349 4.20 3.98 -30.49
C THR A 349 5.31 4.66 -29.69
N GLY A 350 6.52 4.07 -29.66
CA GLY A 350 7.61 4.49 -28.78
C GLY A 350 7.62 3.80 -27.42
N ALA A 351 6.62 2.96 -27.12
CA ALA A 351 6.60 2.11 -25.94
C ALA A 351 7.83 1.18 -25.90
N GLN A 352 8.42 1.03 -24.71
CA GLN A 352 9.58 0.18 -24.51
C GLN A 352 9.13 -1.22 -24.12
N ARG A 353 9.61 -2.24 -24.84
CA ARG A 353 9.37 -3.64 -24.45
C ARG A 353 10.14 -4.02 -23.18
N TYR A 354 11.36 -3.53 -23.04
CA TYR A 354 12.18 -3.79 -21.87
C TYR A 354 12.43 -2.50 -21.12
N LEU A 355 12.18 -2.54 -19.82
CA LEU A 355 12.41 -1.44 -18.89
C LEU A 355 13.45 -1.88 -17.87
N LEU A 356 14.45 -1.03 -17.60
CA LEU A 356 15.40 -1.24 -16.52
C LEU A 356 15.00 -0.36 -15.34
N TYR A 357 14.85 -0.96 -14.18
CA TYR A 357 14.62 -0.26 -12.92
C TYR A 357 15.86 -0.36 -12.04
N THR A 358 16.21 0.75 -11.38
CA THR A 358 17.17 0.79 -10.27
C THR A 358 16.37 0.87 -8.97
N LEU A 359 16.51 -0.12 -8.09
CA LEU A 359 15.67 -0.34 -6.91
C LEU A 359 16.31 0.24 -5.64
N GLY A 360 15.52 0.53 -4.61
CA GLY A 360 16.03 1.05 -3.32
C GLY A 360 16.50 2.50 -3.40
N HIS A 361 15.91 3.27 -4.32
CA HIS A 361 16.25 4.66 -4.61
C HIS A 361 15.00 5.55 -4.50
N ASP A 362 14.34 5.51 -3.35
CA ASP A 362 13.18 6.36 -3.09
C ASP A 362 13.56 7.86 -3.10
N PHE A 363 12.59 8.72 -3.40
CA PHE A 363 12.79 10.16 -3.49
C PHE A 363 12.57 10.81 -2.12
N GLY A 364 13.64 11.39 -1.56
CA GLY A 364 13.59 12.09 -0.27
C GLY A 364 13.51 11.17 0.96
N LEU A 365 13.19 9.89 0.78
CA LEU A 365 13.05 8.88 1.83
C LEU A 365 14.19 7.86 1.76
N HIS A 366 14.54 7.24 2.89
CA HIS A 366 15.66 6.30 2.95
C HIS A 366 15.42 5.13 3.91
N ALA A 367 15.44 3.89 3.42
CA ALA A 367 15.38 2.73 4.29
C ALA A 367 16.73 2.47 4.98
N ARG A 368 16.70 2.32 6.31
CA ARG A 368 17.87 2.26 7.18
C ARG A 368 17.55 1.39 8.39
N ARG A 369 18.60 0.78 8.96
CA ARG A 369 18.48 -0.01 10.19
C ARG A 369 17.64 0.69 11.26
N GLY A 370 16.56 0.02 11.70
CA GLY A 370 15.64 0.50 12.71
C GLY A 370 14.37 1.07 12.09
N TYR A 371 13.77 2.06 12.76
CA TYR A 371 12.67 2.80 12.13
C TYR A 371 13.25 3.78 11.11
N ASP A 372 12.63 3.86 9.94
CA ASP A 372 12.92 4.86 8.92
C ASP A 372 11.65 5.36 8.23
N ASP A 373 11.80 6.42 7.43
CA ASP A 373 10.70 7.12 6.76
C ASP A 373 10.38 6.58 5.37
N ALA A 374 10.99 5.47 4.94
CA ALA A 374 10.65 4.78 3.69
C ALA A 374 9.86 3.49 3.92
N THR A 375 10.18 2.77 5.01
CA THR A 375 9.66 1.42 5.29
C THR A 375 9.17 1.24 6.72
N GLY A 376 9.25 2.28 7.55
CA GLY A 376 8.69 2.29 8.89
C GLY A 376 9.44 1.32 9.79
N LEU A 377 8.72 0.39 10.42
CA LEU A 377 9.30 -0.69 11.22
C LEU A 377 9.82 -1.87 10.38
N GLY A 378 9.64 -1.82 9.06
CA GLY A 378 9.91 -2.90 8.12
C GLY A 378 8.69 -3.80 7.87
N SER A 379 8.93 -4.97 7.26
CA SER A 379 7.89 -5.93 6.91
C SER A 379 7.67 -6.99 7.98
N PRO A 380 6.46 -7.53 8.16
CA PRO A 380 6.23 -8.61 9.13
C PRO A 380 7.03 -9.88 8.80
N ASP A 381 7.84 -10.35 9.74
CA ASP A 381 8.49 -11.67 9.65
C ASP A 381 7.51 -12.78 10.08
N THR A 382 7.84 -14.03 9.77
CA THR A 382 7.21 -15.23 10.33
C THR A 382 7.13 -15.21 11.87
N GLY A 383 8.06 -14.55 12.55
CA GLY A 383 8.00 -14.29 13.99
C GLY A 383 6.76 -13.50 14.44
N TYR A 384 6.21 -12.65 13.57
CA TYR A 384 5.02 -11.83 13.85
C TYR A 384 3.79 -12.70 14.16
N LEU A 385 3.39 -13.57 13.22
CA LEU A 385 2.23 -14.45 13.41
C LEU A 385 2.47 -15.45 14.55
N ARG A 386 3.69 -16.00 14.68
CA ARG A 386 4.05 -16.88 15.81
C ARG A 386 3.89 -16.17 17.15
N TRP A 387 4.24 -14.89 17.22
CA TRP A 387 4.06 -14.11 18.43
C TRP A 387 2.58 -14.08 18.84
N PHE A 388 1.65 -13.80 17.92
CA PHE A 388 0.22 -13.84 18.22
C PHE A 388 -0.29 -15.22 18.62
N GLN A 389 0.18 -16.29 17.97
CA GLN A 389 -0.16 -17.66 18.35
C GLN A 389 0.27 -18.00 19.78
N HIS A 390 1.43 -17.50 20.22
CA HIS A 390 2.00 -17.82 21.53
C HIS A 390 1.52 -16.90 22.66
N THR A 391 1.31 -15.62 22.37
CA THR A 391 0.97 -14.61 23.39
C THR A 391 -0.50 -14.25 23.41
N LYS A 392 -1.26 -14.67 22.39
CA LYS A 392 -2.64 -14.23 22.16
C LYS A 392 -2.77 -12.70 22.10
N GLY A 393 -1.79 -12.04 21.49
CA GLY A 393 -1.79 -10.57 21.35
C GLY A 393 -1.46 -9.81 22.64
N THR A 394 -1.01 -10.48 23.71
CA THR A 394 -0.73 -9.83 25.00
C THR A 394 0.76 -9.68 25.24
N LEU A 395 1.23 -8.43 25.39
CA LEU A 395 2.57 -8.15 25.89
C LEU A 395 2.63 -8.53 27.38
N LYS A 396 3.53 -9.45 27.74
CA LYS A 396 3.77 -9.86 29.14
C LYS A 396 4.70 -8.91 29.87
#